data_AF-A0A3L6NQP0-F1
#
_entry.id   AF-A0A3L6NQP0-F1
#
_cell.length_a   1.000
_cell.length_b   1.000
_cell.length_c   1.000
_cell.angle_alpha   90.00
_cell.angle_beta   90.00
_cell.angle_gamma   90.00
#
_symmetry.space_group_name_H-M   'P 1'
#
loop_
_entity.id
_entity.type
_entity.pdbx_description
1 polymer ?
#
loop_
_entity_poly.entity_id
_entity_poly.type
_entity_poly.pdbx_seq_one_letter_code
_entity_poly.pdbx_strand_id
1 'polypeptide(L)'
;MPEKKILALGSGMVAKPCVDYLLRDKKNVLTIACRTLSSTQNIAAGRSSAKAVALDVASPELDHHVAEHDLVISLVPFVRHAAIVQSAIKGNTNVITTSYNSPAPEVSDNPLRFKFSWSPRGALLSQQISATFLQDGKVIEISNKDFMNKAVLYHVLDGYSFLAYPNRDSVPFRQAYGIAEAHALDTGSKAWLNEGLKWSHIQQQLTGAASATEVDLLAKVDEACSFRSPEERSKILAGLKWMGLFSDEVAAVRDSPVGTLRSTGQDMQLPGR
;
A
#
# COMPACT_ATOMS: atom_id res chain seq x y z
N MET A 1 -11.60 29.28 -17.02
CA MET A 1 -10.50 28.73 -16.20
C MET A 1 -9.38 28.34 -17.14
N PRO A 2 -8.10 28.54 -16.77
CA PRO A 2 -6.96 28.29 -17.66
C PRO A 2 -6.80 26.80 -18.00
N GLU A 3 -6.18 26.54 -19.15
CA GLU A 3 -5.74 25.21 -19.57
C GLU A 3 -4.73 24.63 -18.57
N LYS A 4 -4.69 23.30 -18.44
CA LYS A 4 -3.70 22.58 -17.63
C LYS A 4 -2.82 21.71 -18.54
N LYS A 5 -1.52 21.98 -18.53
CA LYS A 5 -0.50 21.24 -19.28
C LYS A 5 0.01 20.08 -18.44
N ILE A 6 -0.14 18.85 -18.93
CA ILE A 6 0.23 17.63 -18.21
C ILE A 6 1.25 16.83 -19.03
N LEU A 7 2.41 16.53 -18.44
CA LEU A 7 3.43 15.67 -19.02
C LEU A 7 3.27 14.23 -18.52
N ALA A 8 2.88 13.31 -19.39
CA ALA A 8 2.82 11.88 -19.10
C ALA A 8 4.10 11.18 -19.57
N LEU A 9 4.94 10.77 -18.63
CA LEU A 9 6.19 10.07 -18.90
C LEU A 9 5.94 8.57 -18.94
N GLY A 10 6.11 7.96 -20.10
CA GLY A 10 5.96 6.52 -20.34
C GLY A 10 4.85 6.21 -21.35
N SER A 11 5.07 5.17 -22.15
CA SER A 11 4.14 4.67 -23.17
C SER A 11 3.73 3.21 -22.92
N GLY A 12 3.77 2.78 -21.65
CA GLY A 12 3.41 1.41 -21.26
C GLY A 12 1.90 1.17 -21.22
N MET A 13 1.50 -0.01 -20.74
CA MET A 13 0.10 -0.45 -20.74
C MET A 13 -0.87 0.49 -20.01
N VAL A 14 -0.39 1.21 -18.98
CA VAL A 14 -1.19 2.16 -18.19
C VAL A 14 -1.28 3.56 -18.80
N ALA A 15 -0.45 3.88 -19.79
CA ALA A 15 -0.38 5.23 -20.35
C ALA A 15 -1.65 5.60 -21.13
N LYS A 16 -2.16 4.71 -21.98
CA LYS A 16 -3.40 4.95 -22.75
C LYS A 16 -4.63 5.21 -21.86
N PRO A 17 -5.00 4.34 -20.89
CA PRO A 17 -6.17 4.60 -20.05
C PRO A 17 -6.01 5.85 -19.19
N CYS A 18 -4.80 6.17 -18.73
CA CYS A 18 -4.51 7.41 -18.02
C CYS A 18 -4.78 8.65 -18.90
N VAL A 19 -4.23 8.67 -20.12
CA VAL A 19 -4.45 9.73 -21.12
C VAL A 19 -5.94 9.86 -21.45
N ASP A 20 -6.63 8.75 -21.72
CA ASP A 20 -8.06 8.73 -22.06
C ASP A 20 -8.93 9.30 -20.93
N TYR A 21 -8.59 9.00 -19.67
CA TYR A 21 -9.30 9.52 -18.52
C TYR A 21 -9.07 11.03 -18.35
N LEU A 22 -7.83 11.49 -18.44
CA LEU A 22 -7.48 12.91 -18.25
C LEU A 22 -8.10 13.80 -19.34
N LEU A 23 -8.17 13.32 -20.57
CA LEU A 23 -8.77 14.04 -21.70
C LEU A 23 -10.31 14.15 -21.65
N ARG A 24 -10.95 13.53 -20.65
CA ARG A 24 -12.39 13.78 -20.38
C ARG A 24 -12.63 15.23 -19.96
N ASP A 25 -11.67 15.83 -19.24
CA ASP A 25 -11.67 17.27 -18.99
C ASP A 25 -11.05 18.00 -20.18
N LYS A 26 -11.86 18.84 -20.85
CA LYS A 26 -11.46 19.60 -22.04
C LYS A 26 -10.38 20.65 -21.78
N LYS A 27 -10.10 20.97 -20.51
CA LYS A 27 -9.03 21.91 -20.12
C LYS A 27 -7.65 21.26 -20.14
N ASN A 28 -7.57 19.94 -20.15
CA ASN A 28 -6.30 19.22 -20.09
C ASN A 28 -5.67 19.13 -21.47
N VAL A 29 -4.40 19.56 -21.55
CA VAL A 29 -3.54 19.40 -22.72
C VAL A 29 -2.38 18.49 -22.31
N LEU A 30 -2.25 17.35 -22.97
CA LEU A 30 -1.28 16.33 -22.61
C LEU A 30 -0.08 16.30 -23.55
N THR A 31 1.11 16.16 -23.00
CA THR A 31 2.30 15.72 -23.73
C THR A 31 2.66 14.33 -23.26
N ILE A 32 2.71 13.36 -24.17
CA ILE A 32 3.08 11.97 -23.91
C ILE A 32 4.52 11.79 -24.37
N ALA A 33 5.38 11.40 -23.44
CA ALA A 33 6.82 11.37 -23.65
C ALA A 33 7.41 9.99 -23.31
N CYS A 34 8.16 9.41 -24.24
CA CYS A 34 8.99 8.24 -23.99
C CYS A 34 10.14 8.21 -25.02
N ARG A 35 11.10 7.29 -24.86
CA ARG A 35 12.26 7.21 -25.78
C ARG A 35 11.88 6.92 -27.24
N THR A 36 10.76 6.23 -27.48
CA THR A 36 10.35 5.78 -28.80
C THR A 36 9.16 6.58 -29.29
N LEU A 37 9.37 7.52 -30.23
CA LEU A 37 8.34 8.42 -30.74
C LEU A 37 7.09 7.70 -31.27
N SER A 38 7.26 6.60 -32.00
CA SER A 38 6.11 5.85 -32.54
C SER A 38 5.20 5.29 -31.45
N SER A 39 5.74 4.96 -30.27
CA SER A 39 4.94 4.48 -29.13
C SER A 39 4.08 5.59 -28.53
N THR A 40 4.58 6.82 -28.46
CA THR A 40 3.79 7.97 -27.98
C THR A 40 2.79 8.44 -29.04
N GLN A 41 3.16 8.39 -30.33
CA GLN A 41 2.25 8.69 -31.45
C GLN A 41 1.04 7.75 -31.47
N ASN A 42 1.24 6.45 -31.23
CA ASN A 42 0.13 5.49 -31.14
C ASN A 42 -0.86 5.82 -30.03
N ILE A 43 -0.37 6.35 -28.90
CA ILE A 43 -1.25 6.76 -27.79
C ILE A 43 -1.88 8.13 -28.10
N ALA A 44 -1.19 9.05 -28.76
CA ALA A 44 -1.75 10.35 -29.15
C ALA A 44 -2.76 10.25 -30.31
N ALA A 45 -2.69 9.19 -31.13
CA ALA A 45 -3.55 9.02 -32.30
C ALA A 45 -5.05 9.09 -31.95
N GLY A 46 -5.79 9.98 -32.62
CA GLY A 46 -7.21 10.22 -32.37
C GLY A 46 -7.52 11.11 -31.15
N ARG A 47 -6.51 11.75 -30.55
CA ARG A 47 -6.67 12.65 -29.38
C ARG A 47 -6.12 14.03 -29.70
N SER A 48 -6.99 14.97 -30.06
CA SER A 48 -6.60 16.32 -30.49
C SER A 48 -5.85 17.14 -29.44
N SER A 49 -6.09 16.89 -28.15
CA SER A 49 -5.41 17.57 -27.04
C SER A 49 -4.23 16.77 -26.47
N ALA A 50 -3.70 15.79 -27.22
CA ALA A 50 -2.50 15.03 -26.84
C ALA A 50 -1.39 15.17 -27.90
N LYS A 51 -0.20 15.59 -27.45
CA LYS A 51 1.02 15.68 -28.26
C LYS A 51 1.96 14.52 -27.92
N ALA A 52 2.60 13.95 -28.94
CA ALA A 52 3.62 12.92 -28.78
C ALA A 52 5.03 13.54 -28.87
N VAL A 53 5.90 13.18 -27.93
CA VAL A 53 7.31 13.63 -27.88
C VAL A 53 8.23 12.43 -27.65
N ALA A 54 9.40 12.45 -28.27
CA ALA A 54 10.51 11.56 -27.93
C ALA A 54 11.33 12.20 -26.81
N LEU A 55 11.42 11.55 -25.65
CA LEU A 55 12.16 12.05 -24.50
C LEU A 55 12.75 10.88 -23.72
N ASP A 56 14.06 10.94 -23.48
CA ASP A 56 14.71 10.10 -22.47
C ASP A 56 14.68 10.83 -21.13
N VAL A 57 14.08 10.22 -20.11
CA VAL A 57 14.05 10.78 -18.75
C VAL A 57 15.43 10.83 -18.08
N ALA A 58 16.45 10.26 -18.71
CA ALA A 58 17.84 10.42 -18.31
C ALA A 58 18.56 11.58 -19.02
N SER A 59 17.95 12.22 -20.02
CA SER A 59 18.57 13.32 -20.75
C SER A 59 18.42 14.66 -19.99
N PRO A 60 19.31 15.64 -20.24
CA PRO A 60 19.18 16.99 -19.70
C PRO A 60 17.90 17.73 -20.13
N GLU A 61 17.26 17.30 -21.22
CA GLU A 61 16.04 17.89 -21.76
C GLU A 61 14.82 17.69 -20.86
N LEU A 62 14.91 16.75 -19.90
CA LEU A 62 13.84 16.52 -18.92
C LEU A 62 13.47 17.81 -18.17
N ASP A 63 14.46 18.60 -17.73
CA ASP A 63 14.23 19.84 -16.97
C ASP A 63 13.40 20.85 -17.76
N HIS A 64 13.67 20.98 -19.06
CA HIS A 64 12.91 21.84 -19.95
C HIS A 64 11.46 21.36 -20.08
N HIS A 65 11.26 20.09 -20.39
CA HIS A 65 9.91 19.54 -20.54
C HIS A 65 9.12 19.56 -19.25
N VAL A 66 9.74 19.34 -18.09
CA VAL A 66 9.05 19.39 -16.80
C VAL A 66 8.60 20.82 -16.49
N ALA A 67 9.46 21.82 -16.69
CA ALA A 67 9.14 23.23 -16.41
C ALA A 67 8.05 23.81 -17.36
N GLU A 68 7.86 23.26 -18.56
CA GLU A 68 6.81 23.69 -19.48
C GLU A 68 5.39 23.22 -19.10
N HIS A 69 5.27 22.32 -18.11
CA HIS A 69 4.01 21.71 -17.71
C HIS A 69 3.67 22.00 -16.25
N ASP A 70 2.36 21.96 -15.92
CA ASP A 70 1.85 22.22 -14.57
C ASP A 70 1.91 20.96 -13.68
N LEU A 71 1.94 19.78 -14.30
CA LEU A 71 1.91 18.47 -13.66
C LEU A 71 2.67 17.44 -14.50
N VAL A 72 3.47 16.60 -13.83
CA VAL A 72 4.13 15.43 -14.40
C VAL A 72 3.53 14.14 -13.83
N ILE A 73 3.15 13.21 -14.69
CA ILE A 73 2.70 11.86 -14.31
C ILE A 73 3.78 10.87 -14.73
N SER A 74 4.41 10.24 -13.73
CA SER A 74 5.49 9.28 -13.94
C SER A 74 4.95 7.85 -14.03
N LEU A 75 4.83 7.34 -15.26
CA LEU A 75 4.46 5.95 -15.58
C LEU A 75 5.67 5.13 -16.05
N VAL A 76 6.88 5.62 -15.75
CA VAL A 76 8.16 4.96 -16.02
C VAL A 76 8.62 4.10 -14.83
N PRO A 77 9.61 3.20 -14.99
CA PRO A 77 10.10 2.39 -13.87
C PRO A 77 10.54 3.24 -12.67
N PHE A 78 10.25 2.74 -11.46
CA PHE A 78 10.44 3.49 -10.21
C PHE A 78 11.85 4.05 -10.00
N VAL A 79 12.87 3.39 -10.56
CA VAL A 79 14.27 3.84 -10.50
C VAL A 79 14.49 5.22 -11.14
N ARG A 80 13.55 5.70 -11.96
CA ARG A 80 13.60 7.02 -12.60
C ARG A 80 12.84 8.10 -11.83
N HIS A 81 12.03 7.74 -10.83
CA HIS A 81 11.22 8.72 -10.09
C HIS A 81 12.08 9.77 -9.38
N ALA A 82 13.23 9.40 -8.80
CA ALA A 82 14.11 10.36 -8.12
C ALA A 82 14.59 11.48 -9.06
N ALA A 83 15.05 11.13 -10.26
CA ALA A 83 15.49 12.11 -11.25
C ALA A 83 14.34 13.02 -11.71
N ILE A 84 13.13 12.46 -11.87
CA ILE A 84 11.93 13.21 -12.27
C ILE A 84 11.50 14.16 -11.17
N VAL A 85 11.53 13.74 -9.90
CA VAL A 85 11.20 14.59 -8.76
C VAL A 85 12.25 15.70 -8.60
N GLN A 86 13.53 15.41 -8.78
CA GLN A 86 14.59 16.44 -8.78
C GLN A 86 14.36 17.50 -9.87
N SER A 87 14.01 17.06 -11.09
CA SER A 87 13.65 17.94 -12.20
C SER A 87 12.42 18.79 -11.88
N ALA A 88 11.39 18.18 -11.29
CA ALA A 88 10.16 18.86 -10.90
C ALA A 88 10.36 19.88 -9.78
N ILE A 89 11.26 19.64 -8.83
CA ILE A 89 11.64 20.63 -7.81
C ILE A 89 12.28 21.86 -8.48
N LYS A 90 13.16 21.67 -9.46
CA LYS A 90 13.76 22.79 -10.21
C LYS A 90 12.71 23.58 -11.01
N GLY A 91 11.77 22.86 -11.63
CA GLY A 91 10.69 23.44 -12.44
C GLY A 91 9.50 23.99 -11.63
N ASN A 92 9.48 23.79 -10.31
CA ASN A 92 8.32 24.04 -9.44
C ASN A 92 7.03 23.35 -9.96
N THR A 93 7.18 22.10 -10.42
CA THR A 93 6.12 21.32 -11.07
C THR A 93 5.60 20.21 -10.15
N ASN A 94 4.29 19.95 -10.17
CA ASN A 94 3.71 18.86 -9.38
C ASN A 94 4.04 17.49 -10.00
N VAL A 95 4.13 16.43 -9.17
CA VAL A 95 4.41 15.05 -9.64
C VAL A 95 3.40 14.05 -9.08
N ILE A 96 2.92 13.13 -9.93
CA ILE A 96 2.13 11.94 -9.56
C ILE A 96 2.86 10.68 -10.05
N THR A 97 2.86 9.62 -9.24
CA THR A 97 3.40 8.30 -9.61
C THR A 97 2.38 7.20 -9.27
N THR A 98 2.40 6.10 -10.03
CA THR A 98 1.55 4.92 -9.78
C THR A 98 2.42 3.67 -9.73
N SER A 99 3.01 3.37 -8.58
CA SER A 99 3.71 2.11 -8.35
C SER A 99 2.80 1.11 -7.64
N TYR A 100 2.89 -0.16 -8.04
CA TYR A 100 2.21 -1.39 -7.55
C TYR A 100 0.99 -1.87 -8.35
N ASN A 101 1.03 -3.14 -8.81
CA ASN A 101 -0.13 -4.02 -9.07
C ASN A 101 0.28 -5.47 -9.42
N SER A 102 -0.47 -6.44 -8.91
CA SER A 102 -0.37 -7.89 -9.22
C SER A 102 -1.48 -8.34 -10.20
N PRO A 103 -1.27 -9.41 -11.00
CA PRO A 103 -2.27 -9.92 -11.95
C PRO A 103 -3.41 -10.71 -11.27
N ALA A 104 -4.53 -10.87 -11.97
CA ALA A 104 -5.67 -11.69 -11.54
C ALA A 104 -5.40 -13.21 -11.71
N PRO A 105 -5.97 -14.10 -10.87
CA PRO A 105 -5.67 -15.53 -10.86
C PRO A 105 -5.97 -16.27 -12.18
N GLU A 106 -7.08 -15.95 -12.83
CA GLU A 106 -7.57 -16.59 -14.06
C GLU A 106 -6.62 -16.45 -15.25
N VAL A 107 -5.64 -15.54 -15.17
CA VAL A 107 -4.63 -15.31 -16.20
C VAL A 107 -3.21 -15.65 -15.75
N SER A 108 -3.04 -16.28 -14.59
CA SER A 108 -1.74 -16.59 -13.98
C SER A 108 -1.12 -17.93 -14.41
N ASP A 109 -1.71 -18.65 -15.37
CA ASP A 109 -1.18 -19.95 -15.80
C ASP A 109 0.10 -19.80 -16.66
N ASN A 110 1.24 -19.63 -15.97
CA ASN A 110 2.58 -19.63 -16.52
C ASN A 110 3.59 -20.06 -15.44
N PRO A 111 4.85 -20.39 -15.80
CA PRO A 111 5.84 -20.90 -14.84
C PRO A 111 6.15 -19.99 -13.65
N LEU A 112 5.97 -18.67 -13.80
CA LEU A 112 6.18 -17.68 -12.73
C LEU A 112 4.90 -17.39 -11.93
N ARG A 113 3.75 -17.93 -12.38
CA ARG A 113 2.41 -17.52 -11.98
C ARG A 113 2.19 -16.01 -11.93
N PHE A 114 2.91 -15.30 -12.80
CA PHE A 114 3.01 -13.85 -12.81
C PHE A 114 2.98 -13.34 -14.24
N LYS A 115 2.23 -12.26 -14.49
CA LYS A 115 2.26 -11.52 -15.75
C LYS A 115 2.74 -10.11 -15.43
N PHE A 116 3.74 -9.66 -16.18
CA PHE A 116 4.30 -8.33 -16.01
C PHE A 116 3.25 -7.27 -16.37
N SER A 117 2.70 -6.59 -15.36
CA SER A 117 1.82 -5.41 -15.50
C SER A 117 2.62 -4.09 -15.62
N TRP A 118 3.95 -4.17 -15.47
CA TRP A 118 4.93 -3.09 -15.56
C TRP A 118 6.29 -3.65 -16.02
N SER A 119 7.37 -2.86 -16.00
CA SER A 119 8.69 -3.27 -16.55
C SER A 119 9.20 -4.61 -15.99
N PRO A 120 9.46 -5.63 -16.83
CA PRO A 120 9.96 -6.93 -16.37
C PRO A 120 11.28 -6.85 -15.61
N ARG A 121 12.20 -5.98 -16.06
CA ARG A 121 13.45 -5.69 -15.36
C ARG A 121 13.19 -5.13 -13.96
N GLY A 122 12.24 -4.20 -13.84
CA GLY A 122 11.87 -3.63 -12.56
C GLY A 122 11.26 -4.68 -11.62
N ALA A 123 10.39 -5.54 -12.14
CA ALA A 123 9.77 -6.62 -11.37
C ALA A 123 10.82 -7.60 -10.83
N LEU A 124 11.77 -8.02 -11.66
CA LEU A 124 12.85 -8.90 -11.25
C LEU A 124 13.80 -8.23 -10.25
N LEU A 125 14.20 -6.98 -10.48
CA LEU A 125 15.07 -6.24 -9.56
C LEU A 125 14.39 -5.95 -8.22
N SER A 126 13.06 -5.84 -8.19
CA SER A 126 12.31 -5.69 -6.93
C SER A 126 12.41 -6.92 -6.02
N GLN A 127 12.84 -8.06 -6.53
CA GLN A 127 13.08 -9.28 -5.74
C GLN A 127 14.55 -9.39 -5.26
N GLN A 128 15.41 -8.44 -5.64
CA GLN A 128 16.83 -8.37 -5.24
C GLN A 128 17.10 -7.22 -4.25
N ILE A 129 16.10 -6.87 -3.45
CA ILE A 129 16.19 -5.81 -2.45
C ILE A 129 16.30 -6.41 -1.05
N SER A 130 16.92 -5.68 -0.11
CA SER A 130 16.79 -5.97 1.31
C SER A 130 15.44 -5.51 1.83
N ALA A 131 15.02 -6.08 2.95
CA ALA A 131 13.88 -5.57 3.70
C ALA A 131 14.22 -5.37 5.17
N THR A 132 13.65 -4.32 5.74
CA THR A 132 13.80 -3.96 7.14
C THR A 132 12.41 -3.72 7.72
N PHE A 133 12.07 -4.38 8.81
CA PHE A 133 10.75 -4.25 9.42
C PHE A 133 10.82 -4.46 10.92
N LEU A 134 9.76 -4.08 11.61
CA LEU A 134 9.62 -4.34 13.04
C LEU A 134 8.82 -5.61 13.27
N GLN A 135 9.37 -6.48 14.11
CA GLN A 135 8.70 -7.67 14.62
C GLN A 135 8.99 -7.77 16.11
N ASP A 136 7.94 -7.86 16.92
CA ASP A 136 8.02 -7.94 18.39
C ASP A 136 8.88 -6.82 18.99
N GLY A 137 8.73 -5.60 18.47
CA GLY A 137 9.49 -4.42 18.91
C GLY A 137 10.96 -4.39 18.49
N LYS A 138 11.44 -5.39 17.74
CA LYS A 138 12.82 -5.46 17.24
C LYS A 138 12.87 -5.19 15.75
N VAL A 139 13.90 -4.46 15.34
CA VAL A 139 14.21 -4.25 13.92
C VAL A 139 14.81 -5.54 13.38
N ILE A 140 14.12 -6.15 12.42
CA ILE A 140 14.57 -7.30 11.65
C ILE A 140 15.04 -6.80 10.29
N GLU A 141 16.26 -7.18 9.92
CA GLU A 141 16.84 -6.89 8.61
C GLU A 141 17.05 -8.20 7.84
N ILE A 142 16.58 -8.24 6.60
CA ILE A 142 16.73 -9.35 5.67
C ILE A 142 17.61 -8.88 4.52
N SER A 143 18.74 -9.57 4.32
CA SER A 143 19.63 -9.32 3.20
C SER A 143 18.98 -9.68 1.87
N ASN A 144 19.42 -9.06 0.77
CA ASN A 144 18.93 -9.39 -0.56
C ASN A 144 19.15 -10.86 -0.98
N LYS A 145 20.16 -11.54 -0.41
CA LYS A 145 20.47 -12.95 -0.69
C LYS A 145 19.44 -13.89 -0.06
N ASP A 146 18.90 -13.51 1.10
CA ASP A 146 17.98 -14.33 1.87
C ASP A 146 16.51 -13.94 1.65
N PHE A 147 16.26 -12.84 0.93
CA PHE A 147 14.95 -12.23 0.75
C PHE A 147 13.87 -13.21 0.27
N MET A 148 14.13 -13.94 -0.82
CA MET A 148 13.15 -14.88 -1.38
C MET A 148 12.92 -16.09 -0.47
N ASN A 149 13.88 -16.46 0.38
CA ASN A 149 13.74 -17.56 1.35
C ASN A 149 12.81 -17.19 2.52
N LYS A 150 12.44 -15.91 2.64
CA LYS A 150 11.54 -15.41 3.69
C LYS A 150 10.10 -15.23 3.19
N ALA A 151 9.82 -15.53 1.92
CA ALA A 151 8.46 -15.56 1.42
C ALA A 151 7.66 -16.68 2.12
N VAL A 152 6.51 -16.35 2.67
CA VAL A 152 5.61 -17.29 3.35
C VAL A 152 4.27 -17.32 2.64
N LEU A 153 3.61 -18.49 2.65
CA LEU A 153 2.20 -18.55 2.29
C LEU A 153 1.40 -17.68 3.26
N TYR A 154 0.55 -16.81 2.71
CA TYR A 154 -0.21 -15.86 3.48
C TYR A 154 -1.68 -15.92 3.08
N HIS A 155 -2.53 -16.28 4.03
CA HIS A 155 -3.96 -16.38 3.75
C HIS A 155 -4.60 -14.98 3.74
N VAL A 156 -5.15 -14.61 2.58
CA VAL A 156 -5.94 -13.38 2.43
C VAL A 156 -7.38 -13.68 2.05
N LEU A 157 -7.62 -14.65 1.17
CA LEU A 157 -8.97 -14.98 0.71
C LEU A 157 -9.01 -16.42 0.23
N ASP A 158 -10.12 -17.10 0.51
CA ASP A 158 -10.34 -18.47 0.03
C ASP A 158 -10.40 -18.50 -1.51
N GLY A 159 -9.83 -19.55 -2.11
CA GLY A 159 -9.68 -19.67 -3.56
C GLY A 159 -8.43 -18.97 -4.13
N TYR A 160 -7.63 -18.29 -3.30
CA TYR A 160 -6.38 -17.65 -3.70
C TYR A 160 -5.19 -18.21 -2.91
N SER A 161 -4.04 -18.34 -3.55
CA SER A 161 -2.78 -18.74 -2.91
C SER A 161 -1.78 -17.60 -2.99
N PHE A 162 -1.72 -16.76 -1.95
CA PHE A 162 -0.78 -15.65 -1.90
C PHE A 162 0.53 -16.05 -1.22
N LEU A 163 1.62 -15.52 -1.74
CA LEU A 163 2.91 -15.46 -1.05
C LEU A 163 3.12 -14.02 -0.56
N ALA A 164 3.42 -13.86 0.71
CA ALA A 164 3.80 -12.58 1.29
C ALA A 164 5.28 -12.59 1.62
N TYR A 165 5.92 -11.44 1.41
CA TYR A 165 7.29 -11.17 1.83
C TYR A 165 7.40 -9.72 2.28
N PRO A 166 8.30 -9.39 3.23
CA PRO A 166 8.53 -8.01 3.66
C PRO A 166 8.99 -7.14 2.48
N ASN A 167 8.53 -5.89 2.39
CA ASN A 167 8.84 -5.00 1.27
C ASN A 167 9.66 -3.80 1.74
N ARG A 168 10.94 -3.74 1.33
CA ARG A 168 11.89 -2.66 1.65
C ARG A 168 11.93 -2.36 3.16
N ASP A 169 12.24 -1.12 3.50
CA ASP A 169 12.21 -0.62 4.86
C ASP A 169 10.81 -0.10 5.22
N SER A 170 10.22 -0.74 6.22
CA SER A 170 8.91 -0.37 6.77
C SER A 170 9.02 0.33 8.14
N VAL A 171 10.21 0.44 8.73
CA VAL A 171 10.43 1.09 10.02
C VAL A 171 9.97 2.56 10.02
N PRO A 172 10.22 3.37 8.96
CA PRO A 172 9.79 4.77 8.93
C PRO A 172 8.27 4.97 8.99
N PHE A 173 7.45 3.96 8.67
CA PHE A 173 6.00 4.11 8.67
C PHE A 173 5.41 4.37 10.06
N ARG A 174 6.10 3.98 11.14
CA ARG A 174 5.67 4.32 12.51
C ARG A 174 5.56 5.82 12.72
N GLN A 175 6.57 6.55 12.26
CA GLN A 175 6.57 8.01 12.34
C GLN A 175 5.64 8.62 11.28
N ALA A 176 5.68 8.11 10.04
CA ALA A 176 4.88 8.67 8.95
C ALA A 176 3.36 8.55 9.18
N TYR A 177 2.91 7.50 9.88
CA TYR A 177 1.50 7.28 10.19
C TYR A 177 1.11 7.64 11.63
N GLY A 178 2.04 8.13 12.44
CA GLY A 178 1.77 8.49 13.84
C GLY A 178 1.39 7.31 14.72
N ILE A 179 1.91 6.11 14.41
CA ILE A 179 1.67 4.85 15.14
C ILE A 179 2.95 4.45 15.91
N ALA A 180 3.47 5.36 16.71
CA ALA A 180 4.71 5.14 17.46
C ALA A 180 4.59 3.95 18.43
N GLU A 181 3.40 3.62 18.88
CA GLU A 181 3.06 2.49 19.74
C GLU A 181 2.97 1.13 19.00
N ALA A 182 3.02 1.11 17.67
CA ALA A 182 2.97 -0.14 16.91
C ALA A 182 4.29 -0.92 17.04
N HIS A 183 4.26 -2.02 17.79
CA HIS A 183 5.43 -2.90 18.02
C HIS A 183 5.50 -4.06 17.00
N ALA A 184 4.35 -4.63 16.65
CA ALA A 184 4.05 -5.54 15.53
C ALA A 184 2.57 -5.96 15.65
N LEU A 185 1.93 -6.38 14.55
CA LEU A 185 0.69 -7.16 14.64
C LEU A 185 1.07 -8.61 14.99
N ASP A 186 0.58 -9.13 16.10
CA ASP A 186 0.85 -10.51 16.52
C ASP A 186 0.09 -11.50 15.63
N THR A 187 0.73 -11.90 14.54
CA THR A 187 0.22 -12.90 13.59
C THR A 187 0.61 -14.32 13.99
N GLY A 188 1.25 -14.50 15.16
CA GLY A 188 1.66 -15.81 15.65
C GLY A 188 0.46 -16.60 16.18
N SER A 189 0.42 -17.89 15.88
CA SER A 189 -0.56 -18.78 16.50
C SER A 189 -0.34 -18.89 18.00
N LYS A 190 -1.44 -18.94 18.76
CA LYS A 190 -1.42 -19.04 20.22
C LYS A 190 -2.13 -20.32 20.63
N ALA A 191 -1.44 -21.19 21.37
CA ALA A 191 -2.01 -22.45 21.85
C ALA A 191 -3.25 -22.25 22.76
N TRP A 192 -3.36 -21.08 23.39
CA TRP A 192 -4.50 -20.72 24.23
C TRP A 192 -5.70 -20.16 23.44
N LEU A 193 -5.51 -19.74 22.18
CA LEU A 193 -6.55 -19.13 21.36
C LEU A 193 -7.36 -20.22 20.64
N ASN A 194 -8.42 -20.69 21.30
CA ASN A 194 -9.26 -21.80 20.85
C ASN A 194 -10.73 -21.36 20.65
N GLU A 195 -11.51 -22.13 19.90
CA GLU A 195 -12.94 -21.86 19.68
C GLU A 195 -13.72 -21.75 20.99
N GLY A 196 -14.77 -20.92 20.99
CA GLY A 196 -15.62 -20.68 22.17
C GLY A 196 -15.12 -19.59 23.12
N LEU A 197 -13.93 -19.02 22.88
CA LEU A 197 -13.43 -17.89 23.66
C LEU A 197 -14.23 -16.61 23.40
N LYS A 198 -14.46 -15.85 24.47
CA LYS A 198 -15.07 -14.52 24.42
C LYS A 198 -14.03 -13.44 24.15
N TRP A 199 -14.41 -12.36 23.49
CA TRP A 199 -13.53 -11.22 23.22
C TRP A 199 -12.92 -10.62 24.50
N SER A 200 -13.70 -10.51 25.58
CA SER A 200 -13.23 -10.08 26.91
C SER A 200 -12.05 -10.92 27.44
N HIS A 201 -12.10 -12.24 27.27
CA HIS A 201 -11.06 -13.16 27.73
C HIS A 201 -9.86 -13.17 26.79
N ILE A 202 -10.08 -13.03 25.49
CA ILE A 202 -8.99 -12.86 24.51
C ILE A 202 -8.22 -11.58 24.83
N GLN A 203 -8.92 -10.46 25.06
CA GLN A 203 -8.31 -9.19 25.40
C GLN A 203 -7.54 -9.26 26.72
N GLN A 204 -8.07 -9.96 27.72
CA GLN A 204 -7.35 -10.20 28.98
C GLN A 204 -6.03 -10.93 28.73
N GLN A 205 -6.05 -12.03 27.96
CA GLN A 205 -4.85 -12.82 27.66
C GLN A 205 -3.82 -12.06 26.83
N LEU A 206 -4.27 -11.23 25.87
CA LEU A 206 -3.38 -10.42 25.03
C LEU A 206 -2.73 -9.28 25.79
N THR A 207 -3.50 -8.61 26.64
CA THR A 207 -3.06 -7.38 27.31
C THR A 207 -2.44 -7.65 28.68
N GLY A 208 -2.69 -8.82 29.28
CA GLY A 208 -2.30 -9.12 30.65
C GLY A 208 -3.13 -8.37 31.69
N ALA A 209 -4.38 -8.00 31.35
CA ALA A 209 -5.27 -7.33 32.29
C ALA A 209 -5.60 -8.23 33.50
N ALA A 210 -5.86 -7.59 34.65
CA ALA A 210 -6.15 -8.30 35.91
C ALA A 210 -7.38 -9.22 35.81
N SER A 211 -8.40 -8.79 35.08
CA SER A 211 -9.59 -9.59 34.77
C SER A 211 -10.12 -9.30 33.37
N ALA A 212 -11.09 -10.11 32.92
CA ALA A 212 -11.83 -9.90 31.68
C ALA A 212 -12.95 -8.84 31.80
N THR A 213 -13.03 -8.09 32.90
CA THR A 213 -14.02 -7.03 33.05
C THR A 213 -13.65 -5.82 32.19
N GLU A 214 -14.65 -5.13 31.65
CA GLU A 214 -14.43 -3.94 30.81
C GLU A 214 -13.57 -2.89 31.54
N VAL A 215 -13.75 -2.71 32.85
CA VAL A 215 -12.99 -1.75 33.66
C VAL A 215 -11.49 -2.07 33.62
N ASP A 216 -11.11 -3.32 33.86
CA ASP A 216 -9.70 -3.73 33.88
C ASP A 216 -9.07 -3.74 32.48
N LEU A 217 -9.85 -4.10 31.46
CA LEU A 217 -9.40 -4.06 30.06
C LEU A 217 -9.14 -2.62 29.60
N LEU A 218 -10.04 -1.68 29.93
CA LEU A 218 -9.86 -0.26 29.61
C LEU A 218 -8.71 0.36 30.38
N ALA A 219 -8.51 -0.02 31.66
CA ALA A 219 -7.37 0.41 32.45
C ALA A 219 -6.05 -0.04 31.78
N LYS A 220 -6.01 -1.25 31.22
CA LYS A 220 -4.82 -1.75 30.51
C LYS A 220 -4.57 -1.02 29.19
N VAL A 221 -5.63 -0.61 28.48
CA VAL A 221 -5.50 0.27 27.30
C VAL A 221 -4.92 1.62 27.70
N ASP A 222 -5.34 2.20 28.82
CA ASP A 222 -4.81 3.48 29.31
C ASP A 222 -3.35 3.38 29.74
N GLU A 223 -2.93 2.23 30.27
CA GLU A 223 -1.52 1.97 30.60
C GLU A 223 -0.65 1.81 29.34
N ALA A 224 -1.19 1.16 28.30
CA ALA A 224 -0.44 0.81 27.10
C ALA A 224 -0.43 1.91 26.02
N CYS A 225 -1.43 2.80 26.00
CA CYS A 225 -1.65 3.77 24.94
C CYS A 225 -1.58 5.21 25.43
N SER A 226 -1.05 6.11 24.58
CA SER A 226 -1.09 7.55 24.79
C SER A 226 -2.11 8.18 23.85
N PHE A 227 -2.93 9.10 24.35
CA PHE A 227 -3.97 9.79 23.58
C PHE A 227 -3.69 11.29 23.50
N ARG A 228 -4.02 11.93 22.37
CA ARG A 228 -3.81 13.37 22.16
C ARG A 228 -4.78 14.22 22.98
N SER A 229 -5.99 13.70 23.24
CA SER A 229 -6.97 14.35 24.10
C SER A 229 -7.98 13.34 24.71
N PRO A 230 -8.71 13.72 25.78
CA PRO A 230 -9.78 12.90 26.35
C PRO A 230 -10.91 12.57 25.35
N GLU A 231 -11.21 13.49 24.42
CA GLU A 231 -12.22 13.30 23.38
C GLU A 231 -11.77 12.27 22.35
N GLU A 232 -10.49 12.30 21.95
CA GLU A 232 -9.91 11.26 21.08
C GLU A 232 -9.97 9.91 21.76
N ARG A 233 -9.51 9.82 23.02
CA ARG A 233 -9.60 8.59 23.81
C ARG A 233 -11.01 8.04 23.81
N SER A 234 -12.00 8.88 24.12
CA SER A 234 -13.41 8.48 24.16
C SER A 234 -13.91 7.95 22.81
N LYS A 235 -13.53 8.60 21.70
CA LYS A 235 -13.89 8.15 20.34
C LYS A 235 -13.25 6.80 19.98
N ILE A 236 -11.97 6.62 20.28
CA ILE A 236 -11.25 5.37 19.99
C ILE A 236 -11.87 4.22 20.80
N LEU A 237 -12.07 4.42 22.11
CA LEU A 237 -12.66 3.40 22.97
C LEU A 237 -14.11 3.08 22.59
N ALA A 238 -14.90 4.07 22.17
CA ALA A 238 -16.23 3.83 21.64
C ALA A 238 -16.20 2.95 20.39
N GLY A 239 -15.22 3.15 19.49
CA GLY A 239 -15.00 2.29 18.33
C GLY A 239 -14.65 0.85 18.71
N LEU A 240 -13.72 0.66 19.64
CA LEU A 240 -13.33 -0.67 20.12
C LEU A 240 -14.48 -1.39 20.84
N LYS A 241 -15.30 -0.67 21.60
CA LYS A 241 -16.54 -1.19 22.21
C LYS A 241 -17.58 -1.57 21.18
N TRP A 242 -17.78 -0.71 20.17
CA TRP A 242 -18.69 -1.00 19.06
C TRP A 242 -18.26 -2.25 18.29
N MET A 243 -16.95 -2.50 18.18
CA MET A 243 -16.40 -3.73 17.64
C MET A 243 -16.57 -4.96 18.57
N GLY A 244 -17.15 -4.81 19.76
CA GLY A 244 -17.37 -5.91 20.70
C GLY A 244 -16.09 -6.45 21.36
N LEU A 245 -14.95 -5.77 21.24
CA LEU A 245 -13.65 -6.29 21.69
C LEU A 245 -13.51 -6.40 23.22
N PHE A 246 -14.38 -5.72 23.96
CA PHE A 246 -14.48 -5.82 25.42
C PHE A 246 -15.72 -6.59 25.88
N SER A 247 -16.44 -7.21 24.94
CA SER A 247 -17.71 -7.87 25.21
C SER A 247 -17.53 -9.35 25.52
N ASP A 248 -18.61 -9.95 26.03
CA ASP A 248 -18.74 -11.38 26.24
C ASP A 248 -19.22 -12.14 25.00
N GLU A 249 -19.22 -11.51 23.82
CA GLU A 249 -19.47 -12.19 22.55
C GLU A 249 -18.36 -13.21 22.27
N VAL A 250 -18.77 -14.40 21.83
CA VAL A 250 -17.85 -15.45 21.39
C VAL A 250 -17.18 -15.02 20.10
N ALA A 251 -15.85 -14.99 20.09
CA ALA A 251 -15.07 -14.61 18.94
C ALA A 251 -15.03 -15.74 17.90
N ALA A 252 -15.10 -15.37 16.61
CA ALA A 252 -14.81 -16.27 15.50
C ALA A 252 -13.30 -16.50 15.41
N VAL A 253 -12.78 -17.37 16.28
CA VAL A 253 -11.36 -17.65 16.42
C VAL A 253 -10.75 -18.15 15.11
N ARG A 254 -9.59 -17.60 14.78
CA ARG A 254 -8.74 -17.99 13.64
C ARG A 254 -7.34 -18.34 14.14
N ASP A 255 -6.47 -18.65 13.18
CA ASP A 255 -5.07 -19.01 13.35
C ASP A 255 -4.25 -18.08 14.26
N SER A 256 -4.62 -16.80 14.36
CA SER A 256 -3.95 -15.79 15.20
C SER A 256 -4.95 -14.77 15.80
N PRO A 257 -4.54 -13.98 16.82
CA PRO A 257 -5.34 -12.87 17.33
C PRO A 257 -5.75 -11.89 16.23
N VAL A 258 -4.83 -11.59 15.31
CA VAL A 258 -5.07 -10.72 14.16
C VAL A 258 -6.05 -11.35 13.17
N GLY A 259 -5.90 -12.66 12.88
CA GLY A 259 -6.86 -13.39 12.06
C GLY A 259 -8.27 -13.37 12.65
N THR A 260 -8.38 -13.49 13.98
CA THR A 260 -9.64 -13.48 14.73
C THR A 260 -10.31 -12.09 14.68
N LEU A 261 -9.53 -11.02 14.87
CA LEU A 261 -9.99 -9.64 14.72
C LEU A 261 -10.47 -9.36 13.29
N ARG A 262 -9.74 -9.87 12.29
CA ARG A 262 -10.10 -9.72 10.88
C ARG A 262 -11.43 -10.38 10.55
N SER A 263 -11.66 -11.60 11.03
CA SER A 263 -12.96 -12.29 10.86
C SER A 263 -14.10 -11.45 11.44
N THR A 264 -13.90 -10.92 12.65
CA THR A 264 -14.88 -10.06 13.32
C THR A 264 -15.17 -8.78 12.52
N GLY A 265 -14.14 -8.15 11.94
CA GLY A 265 -14.32 -6.97 11.08
C GLY A 265 -14.98 -7.26 9.72
N GLN A 266 -14.85 -8.48 9.20
CA GLN A 266 -15.56 -8.91 7.99
C GLN A 266 -17.04 -9.14 8.28
N ASP A 267 -17.38 -9.75 9.40
CA ASP A 267 -18.77 -9.99 9.81
C ASP A 267 -19.54 -8.68 10.04
N MET A 268 -18.87 -7.63 10.52
CA MET A 268 -19.47 -6.29 10.71
C MET A 268 -19.78 -5.56 9.39
N GLN A 269 -19.20 -5.98 8.27
CA GLN A 269 -19.47 -5.38 6.95
C GLN A 269 -20.67 -6.02 6.25
N LEU A 270 -21.24 -7.08 6.83
CA LEU A 270 -22.44 -7.73 6.32
C LEU A 270 -23.70 -6.95 6.79
N PRO A 271 -24.69 -6.71 5.92
CA PRO A 271 -25.91 -6.01 6.31
C PRO A 271 -26.71 -6.82 7.34
N GLY A 272 -26.99 -6.24 8.51
CA GLY A 272 -27.85 -6.86 9.55
C GLY A 272 -27.32 -6.84 10.99
N ARG A 273 -26.18 -6.19 11.26
CA ARG A 273 -25.75 -5.76 12.61
C ARG A 273 -25.89 -4.25 12.77
#